data_AF-A0A960RV77-F1
#
_entry.id   AF-A0A960RV77-F1
#
_cell.length_a   1.000
_cell.length_b   1.000
_cell.length_c   1.000
_cell.angle_alpha   90.00
_cell.angle_beta   90.00
_cell.angle_gamma   90.00
#
_symmetry.space_group_name_H-M   'P 1'
#
loop_
_entity.id
_entity.type
_entity.pdbx_description
1 polymer ?
#
loop_
_entity_poly.entity_id
_entity_poly.type
_entity_poly.pdbx_seq_one_letter_code
_entity_poly.pdbx_strand_id
1 'polypeptide(L)'
;MTTKPKKKLCWNCEGSVTFEEENCPYCGVYLSPSSPSDFNDASGLMPPYRIDDDAEEEELPPPPYKQDEVSEAESIEEADGSGDLRAVVIPLSLLLSGSVFFLFGLVLLLFSNNGTFTLSWSTAFWYVYFAAGVVMLFFGWRALHALKD
;
A
#
# COMPACT_ATOMS: atom_id res chain seq x y z
N MET A 1 -23.82 -22.03 -18.51
CA MET A 1 -23.52 -21.49 -17.17
C MET A 1 -22.01 -21.28 -17.11
N THR A 2 -21.55 -20.03 -17.08
CA THR A 2 -20.11 -19.72 -17.11
C THR A 2 -19.62 -19.56 -15.67
N THR A 3 -18.92 -20.56 -15.15
CA THR A 3 -18.33 -20.52 -13.81
C THR A 3 -17.16 -19.55 -13.80
N LYS A 4 -17.21 -18.51 -12.96
CA LYS A 4 -16.10 -17.57 -12.78
C LYS A 4 -14.92 -18.29 -12.11
N PRO A 5 -13.68 -18.18 -12.63
CA PRO A 5 -12.52 -18.79 -11.99
C PRO A 5 -12.27 -18.15 -10.62
N LYS A 6 -12.03 -18.99 -9.60
CA LYS A 6 -11.66 -18.52 -8.25
C LYS A 6 -10.28 -17.87 -8.30
N LYS A 7 -10.09 -16.78 -7.56
CA LYS A 7 -8.83 -16.04 -7.44
C LYS A 7 -8.40 -16.01 -5.97
N LYS A 8 -7.09 -16.00 -5.72
CA LYS A 8 -6.49 -15.79 -4.39
C LYS A 8 -5.59 -14.55 -4.43
N LEU A 9 -5.35 -13.94 -3.27
CA LEU A 9 -4.43 -12.81 -3.13
C LEU A 9 -3.06 -13.31 -2.70
N CYS A 10 -2.01 -12.77 -3.30
CA CYS A 10 -0.64 -13.03 -2.88
C CYS A 10 -0.34 -12.28 -1.57
N TRP A 11 0.08 -12.99 -0.53
CA TRP A 11 0.39 -12.40 0.79
C TRP A 11 1.60 -11.44 0.77
N ASN A 12 2.48 -11.53 -0.22
CA ASN A 12 3.69 -10.71 -0.29
C ASN A 12 3.51 -9.39 -1.09
N CYS A 13 2.72 -9.40 -2.17
CA CYS A 13 2.62 -8.28 -3.09
C CYS A 13 1.18 -7.88 -3.43
N GLU A 14 0.20 -8.47 -2.75
CA GLU A 14 -1.24 -8.23 -2.92
C GLU A 14 -1.78 -8.45 -4.34
N GLY A 15 -1.00 -9.08 -5.20
CA GLY A 15 -1.39 -9.41 -6.56
C GLY A 15 -2.51 -10.46 -6.57
N SER A 16 -3.55 -10.23 -7.37
CA SER A 16 -4.61 -11.23 -7.58
C SER A 16 -4.12 -12.31 -8.54
N VAL A 17 -4.05 -13.54 -8.07
CA VAL A 17 -3.56 -14.68 -8.85
C VAL A 17 -4.65 -15.74 -8.99
N THR A 18 -4.49 -16.64 -9.98
CA THR A 18 -5.40 -17.77 -10.14
C THR A 18 -5.23 -18.73 -8.96
N PHE A 19 -6.29 -19.45 -8.58
CA PHE A 19 -6.26 -20.34 -7.41
C PHE A 19 -5.27 -21.51 -7.60
N GLU A 20 -5.09 -21.95 -8.85
CA GLU A 20 -4.24 -23.08 -9.26
C GLU A 20 -2.75 -22.72 -9.37
N GLU A 21 -2.39 -21.42 -9.38
CA GLU A 21 -1.00 -20.98 -9.48
C GLU A 21 -0.21 -21.27 -8.20
N GLU A 22 0.88 -22.03 -8.30
CA GLU A 22 1.77 -22.31 -7.15
C GLU A 22 2.75 -21.17 -6.88
N ASN A 23 3.10 -20.38 -7.89
CA ASN A 23 4.03 -19.26 -7.75
C ASN A 23 3.37 -17.96 -8.19
N CYS A 24 3.52 -16.90 -7.41
CA CYS A 24 3.00 -15.59 -7.78
C CYS A 24 3.75 -15.06 -9.02
N PRO A 25 3.06 -14.71 -10.13
CA PRO A 25 3.71 -14.18 -11.33
C PRO A 25 4.28 -12.77 -11.13
N TYR A 26 3.88 -12.07 -10.07
CA TYR A 26 4.31 -10.70 -9.80
C TYR A 26 5.58 -10.63 -8.97
N CYS A 27 5.70 -11.44 -7.91
CA CYS A 27 6.84 -11.39 -6.98
C CYS A 27 7.61 -12.72 -6.84
N GLY A 28 7.19 -13.78 -7.53
CA GLY A 28 7.87 -15.08 -7.52
C GLY A 28 7.74 -15.88 -6.23
N VAL A 29 6.92 -15.42 -5.27
CA VAL A 29 6.73 -16.13 -4.00
C VAL A 29 5.85 -17.37 -4.19
N TYR A 30 6.18 -18.45 -3.47
CA TYR A 30 5.40 -19.67 -3.45
C TYR A 30 4.10 -19.48 -2.65
N LEU A 31 2.98 -19.83 -3.26
CA LEU A 31 1.62 -19.76 -2.73
C LEU A 31 1.09 -21.20 -2.66
N SER A 32 1.26 -21.86 -1.51
CA SER A 32 0.91 -23.28 -1.31
C SER A 32 -0.37 -23.70 -2.07
N PRO A 33 -0.32 -24.79 -2.86
CA PRO A 33 -1.48 -25.27 -3.59
C PRO A 33 -2.52 -25.73 -2.57
N SER A 34 -3.69 -25.10 -2.61
CA SER A 34 -4.87 -25.60 -1.91
C SER A 34 -5.59 -26.52 -2.88
N SER A 35 -5.04 -27.71 -3.16
CA SER A 35 -5.79 -28.71 -3.92
C SER A 35 -7.06 -29.05 -3.12
N PRO A 36 -8.27 -28.88 -3.69
CA PRO A 36 -9.50 -29.24 -2.99
C PRO A 36 -9.71 -30.77 -2.90
N SER A 37 -8.75 -31.59 -3.34
CA SER A 37 -8.86 -33.05 -3.47
C SER A 37 -8.10 -33.86 -2.42
N ASP A 38 -7.20 -33.27 -1.62
CA ASP A 38 -6.32 -34.04 -0.72
C ASP A 38 -6.75 -34.01 0.76
N PHE A 39 -7.89 -33.41 1.07
CA PHE A 39 -8.43 -33.38 2.45
C PHE A 39 -9.20 -34.64 2.89
N ASN A 40 -9.11 -35.74 2.14
CA ASN A 40 -9.70 -37.02 2.55
C ASN A 40 -8.75 -37.98 3.29
N ASP A 41 -7.45 -37.64 3.43
CA ASP A 41 -6.52 -38.40 4.27
C ASP A 41 -6.40 -37.77 5.66
N ALA A 42 -7.42 -37.98 6.47
CA ALA A 42 -7.46 -37.64 7.90
C ALA A 42 -6.55 -38.58 8.73
N SER A 43 -5.23 -38.56 8.47
CA SER A 43 -4.29 -39.44 9.18
C SER A 43 -2.97 -38.79 9.61
N GLY A 44 -2.76 -37.49 9.37
CA GLY A 44 -1.44 -36.87 9.60
C GLY A 44 -1.38 -35.72 10.60
N LEU A 45 -2.48 -35.01 10.86
CA LEU A 45 -2.46 -33.75 11.63
C LEU A 45 -3.65 -33.66 12.61
N MET A 46 -3.92 -34.74 13.35
CA MET A 46 -4.78 -34.60 14.53
C MET A 46 -3.97 -33.97 15.67
N PRO A 47 -4.44 -32.87 16.28
CA PRO A 47 -3.84 -32.39 17.52
C PRO A 47 -3.88 -33.49 18.58
N PRO A 48 -2.88 -33.61 19.46
CA PRO A 48 -2.77 -34.70 20.44
C PRO A 48 -3.83 -34.64 21.56
N TYR A 49 -4.80 -33.74 21.46
CA TYR A 49 -5.86 -33.55 22.44
C TYR A 49 -7.19 -34.01 21.83
N ARG A 50 -7.85 -34.95 22.50
CA ARG A 50 -9.24 -35.32 22.23
C ARG A 50 -10.14 -34.30 22.91
N ILE A 51 -11.07 -33.72 22.14
CA ILE A 51 -12.22 -33.03 22.72
C ILE A 51 -13.21 -34.16 23.04
N ASP A 52 -13.27 -34.57 24.30
CA ASP A 52 -14.31 -35.48 24.77
C ASP A 52 -15.54 -34.61 25.09
N ASP A 53 -16.60 -34.74 24.29
CA ASP A 53 -17.84 -33.94 24.40
C ASP A 53 -18.63 -34.17 25.71
N ASP A 54 -18.18 -35.11 26.56
CA ASP A 54 -18.83 -35.52 27.81
C ASP A 54 -18.02 -35.14 29.08
N ALA A 55 -16.98 -34.30 28.96
CA ALA A 55 -16.28 -33.78 30.13
C ALA A 55 -17.10 -32.66 30.77
N GLU A 56 -17.61 -32.92 31.99
CA GLU A 56 -18.25 -31.95 32.88
C GLU A 56 -17.49 -30.62 32.86
N GLU A 57 -18.20 -29.50 32.63
CA GLU A 57 -17.68 -28.14 32.61
C GLU A 57 -16.97 -27.82 33.95
N GLU A 58 -15.68 -28.15 34.06
CA GLU A 58 -14.83 -27.57 35.10
C GLU A 58 -14.76 -26.06 34.84
N GLU A 59 -15.34 -25.27 35.75
CA GLU A 59 -15.29 -23.81 35.74
C GLU A 59 -13.82 -23.35 35.71
N LEU A 60 -13.34 -23.05 34.50
CA LEU A 60 -12.01 -22.50 34.29
C LEU A 60 -11.87 -21.21 35.13
N PRO A 61 -10.76 -21.04 35.87
CA PRO A 61 -10.54 -19.81 36.62
C PRO A 61 -10.50 -18.62 35.64
N PRO A 62 -11.13 -17.48 35.99
CA PRO A 62 -11.14 -16.32 35.11
C PRO A 62 -9.71 -15.88 34.80
N PRO A 63 -9.40 -15.54 33.54
CA PRO A 63 -8.06 -15.13 33.15
C PRO A 63 -7.65 -13.89 33.96
N PRO A 64 -6.38 -13.79 34.39
CA PRO A 64 -5.89 -12.70 35.25
C PRO A 64 -5.81 -11.34 34.54
N TYR A 65 -6.20 -11.27 33.27
CA TYR A 65 -6.22 -10.05 32.49
C TYR A 65 -7.64 -9.49 32.51
N LYS A 66 -7.80 -8.32 33.15
CA LYS A 66 -8.98 -7.47 32.94
C LYS A 66 -9.03 -7.10 31.46
N GLN A 67 -9.96 -7.69 30.71
CA GLN A 67 -10.45 -7.06 29.49
C GLN A 67 -11.18 -5.80 29.93
N ASP A 68 -10.46 -4.67 29.91
CA ASP A 68 -11.14 -3.39 29.81
C ASP A 68 -11.92 -3.47 28.49
N GLU A 69 -13.24 -3.60 28.61
CA GLU A 69 -14.18 -3.48 27.50
C GLU A 69 -14.04 -2.08 26.90
N VAL A 70 -13.07 -1.91 25.99
CA VAL A 70 -13.22 -0.93 24.92
C VAL A 70 -14.30 -1.52 24.01
N SER A 71 -15.53 -1.20 24.39
CA SER A 71 -16.70 -1.20 23.53
C SER A 71 -16.46 -0.22 22.38
N GLU A 72 -15.57 -0.56 21.47
CA GLU A 72 -15.67 -0.11 20.08
C GLU A 72 -16.70 -1.03 19.43
N ALA A 73 -17.95 -0.60 19.56
CA ALA A 73 -18.95 -0.94 18.58
C ALA A 73 -18.42 -0.42 17.23
N GLU A 74 -17.69 -1.25 16.50
CA GLU A 74 -17.52 -1.13 15.06
C GLU A 74 -18.90 -1.36 14.44
N SER A 75 -19.74 -0.33 14.52
CA SER A 75 -20.73 -0.10 13.49
C SER A 75 -19.94 0.09 12.21
N ILE A 76 -20.07 -0.89 11.31
CA ILE A 76 -19.68 -0.80 9.91
C ILE A 76 -20.46 0.39 9.33
N GLU A 77 -19.91 1.59 9.47
CA GLU A 77 -20.23 2.70 8.59
C GLU A 77 -19.61 2.38 7.23
N GLU A 78 -20.41 2.62 6.20
CA GLU A 78 -20.08 2.41 4.81
C GLU A 78 -18.69 2.96 4.49
N ALA A 79 -17.84 2.12 3.90
CA ALA A 79 -16.51 2.49 3.45
C ALA A 79 -16.56 3.62 2.42
N ASP A 80 -16.52 4.86 2.90
CA ASP A 80 -16.10 6.02 2.12
C ASP A 80 -14.57 5.91 1.93
N GLY A 81 -14.15 5.37 0.79
CA GLY A 81 -12.73 5.19 0.41
C GLY A 81 -11.93 6.49 0.26
N SER A 82 -12.43 7.61 0.78
CA SER A 82 -11.81 8.93 0.79
C SER A 82 -10.87 9.16 1.99
N GLY A 83 -11.06 8.41 3.10
CA GLY A 83 -10.31 8.60 4.34
C GLY A 83 -8.82 8.27 4.23
N ASP A 84 -8.49 7.17 3.55
CA ASP A 84 -7.11 6.67 3.45
C ASP A 84 -6.25 7.55 2.51
N LEU A 85 -6.84 8.01 1.40
CA LEU A 85 -6.17 8.96 0.52
C LEU A 85 -5.95 10.30 1.20
N ARG A 86 -6.86 10.76 2.05
CA ARG A 86 -6.66 12.02 2.78
C ARG A 86 -5.51 11.92 3.78
N ALA A 87 -5.34 10.76 4.42
CA ALA A 87 -4.22 10.48 5.32
C ALA A 87 -2.87 10.48 4.58
N VAL A 88 -2.83 10.15 3.28
CA VAL A 88 -1.62 10.18 2.45
C VAL A 88 -1.41 11.52 1.74
N VAL A 89 -2.48 12.13 1.23
CA VAL A 89 -2.44 13.37 0.46
C VAL A 89 -2.06 14.56 1.34
N ILE A 90 -2.53 14.62 2.58
CA ILE A 90 -2.17 15.69 3.51
C ILE A 90 -0.65 15.73 3.77
N PRO A 91 0.01 14.66 4.24
CA PRO A 91 1.46 14.69 4.47
C PRO A 91 2.25 14.86 3.18
N LEU A 92 1.84 14.24 2.07
CA LEU A 92 2.50 14.40 0.78
C LEU A 92 2.46 15.85 0.30
N SER A 93 1.28 16.49 0.39
CA SER A 93 1.11 17.89 0.00
C SER A 93 1.86 18.85 0.92
N LEU A 94 1.86 18.60 2.25
CA LEU A 94 2.66 19.37 3.20
C LEU A 94 4.15 19.28 2.91
N LEU A 95 4.64 18.08 2.56
CA LEU A 95 6.04 17.83 2.28
C LEU A 95 6.47 18.49 0.96
N LEU A 96 5.65 18.35 -0.09
CA LEU A 96 5.86 19.03 -1.38
C LEU A 96 5.85 20.56 -1.22
N SER A 97 4.83 21.09 -0.55
CA SER A 97 4.69 22.52 -0.30
C SER A 97 5.86 23.05 0.53
N GLY A 98 6.18 22.37 1.63
CA GLY A 98 7.31 22.71 2.51
C GLY A 98 8.65 22.66 1.77
N SER A 99 8.86 21.68 0.89
CA SER A 99 10.06 21.60 0.06
C SER A 99 10.21 22.80 -0.88
N VAL A 100 9.12 23.20 -1.56
CA VAL A 100 9.12 24.37 -2.43
C VAL A 100 9.42 25.64 -1.63
N PHE A 101 8.76 25.86 -0.50
CA PHE A 101 9.00 27.03 0.35
C PHE A 101 10.41 27.04 0.94
N PHE A 102 10.94 25.88 1.34
CA PHE A 102 12.30 25.77 1.86
C PHE A 102 13.34 26.10 0.79
N LEU A 103 13.22 25.52 -0.40
CA LEU A 103 14.11 25.83 -1.53
C LEU A 103 13.99 27.30 -1.93
N PHE A 104 12.78 27.85 -1.98
CA PHE A 104 12.56 29.26 -2.26
C PHE A 104 13.22 30.16 -1.21
N GLY A 105 13.05 29.84 0.08
CA GLY A 105 13.70 30.54 1.18
C GLY A 105 15.23 30.47 1.10
N LEU A 106 15.78 29.32 0.71
CA LEU A 106 17.22 29.13 0.48
C LEU A 106 17.71 30.00 -0.68
N VAL A 107 16.96 30.06 -1.78
CA VAL A 107 17.25 30.94 -2.91
C VAL A 107 17.19 32.42 -2.48
N LEU A 108 16.18 32.83 -1.73
CA LEU A 108 16.13 34.19 -1.16
C LEU A 108 17.36 34.46 -0.28
N LEU A 109 17.76 33.52 0.56
CA LEU A 109 18.90 33.66 1.46
C LEU A 109 20.22 33.82 0.69
N LEU A 110 20.45 33.01 -0.34
CA LEU A 110 21.70 33.03 -1.11
C LEU A 110 21.79 34.22 -2.08
N PHE A 111 20.66 34.68 -2.62
CA PHE A 111 20.62 35.65 -3.71
C PHE A 111 19.96 36.98 -3.33
N SER A 112 19.57 37.20 -2.07
CA SER A 112 19.06 38.52 -1.68
C SER A 112 20.16 39.57 -1.76
N ASN A 113 19.81 40.72 -2.33
CA ASN A 113 20.67 41.90 -2.34
C ASN A 113 19.85 43.05 -1.73
N ASN A 114 20.34 43.61 -0.61
CA ASN A 114 19.65 44.64 0.16
C ASN A 114 18.21 44.26 0.59
N GLY A 115 17.99 43.00 0.97
CA GLY A 115 16.67 42.52 1.43
C GLY A 115 15.62 42.35 0.32
N THR A 116 16.03 42.51 -0.94
CA THR A 116 15.18 42.24 -2.11
C THR A 116 15.79 41.14 -2.96
N PHE A 117 14.93 40.31 -3.53
CA PHE A 117 15.31 39.28 -4.48
C PHE A 117 14.79 39.67 -5.86
N THR A 118 15.69 40.14 -6.72
CA THR A 118 15.38 40.55 -8.08
C THR A 118 15.80 39.45 -9.04
N LEU A 119 14.87 38.55 -9.31
CA LEU A 119 15.12 37.46 -10.23
C LEU A 119 14.97 37.99 -11.67
N SER A 120 16.11 38.22 -12.32
CA SER A 120 16.17 38.68 -13.71
C SER A 120 16.45 37.49 -14.62
N TRP A 121 15.45 37.09 -15.40
CA TRP A 121 15.64 36.08 -16.45
C TRP A 121 16.07 36.79 -17.73
N SER A 122 17.19 36.36 -18.31
CA SER A 122 17.55 36.79 -19.66
C SER A 122 16.62 36.11 -20.67
N THR A 123 15.81 36.91 -21.35
CA THR A 123 14.92 36.46 -22.44
C THR A 123 15.70 35.91 -23.63
N ALA A 124 17.00 36.20 -23.74
CA ALA A 124 17.85 35.66 -24.80
C ALA A 124 17.93 34.13 -24.79
N PHE A 125 17.68 33.47 -23.65
CA PHE A 125 17.81 32.02 -23.49
C PHE A 125 16.46 31.28 -23.40
N TRP A 126 15.35 31.88 -23.82
CA TRP A 126 14.02 31.27 -23.75
C TRP A 126 13.96 29.86 -24.39
N TYR A 127 14.68 29.67 -25.49
CA TYR A 127 14.72 28.41 -26.22
C TYR A 127 15.44 27.29 -25.44
N VAL A 128 16.40 27.63 -24.58
CA VAL A 128 17.12 26.65 -23.74
C VAL A 128 16.17 26.08 -22.69
N TYR A 129 15.40 26.95 -22.03
CA TYR A 129 14.38 26.52 -21.07
C TYR A 129 13.31 25.66 -21.74
N PHE A 130 12.87 26.06 -22.94
CA PHE A 130 11.91 25.28 -23.71
C PHE A 130 12.48 23.90 -24.09
N ALA A 131 13.70 23.84 -24.63
CA ALA A 131 14.35 22.59 -25.01
C ALA A 131 14.56 21.66 -23.80
N ALA A 132 15.02 22.20 -22.67
CA ALA A 132 15.18 21.43 -21.43
C ALA A 132 13.83 20.87 -20.93
N GLY A 133 12.78 21.68 -20.99
CA GLY A 133 11.41 21.26 -20.66
C GLY A 133 10.93 20.12 -21.56
N VAL A 134 11.09 20.26 -22.88
CA VAL A 134 10.71 19.22 -23.85
C VAL A 134 11.48 17.92 -23.61
N VAL A 135 12.78 17.99 -23.32
CA VAL A 135 13.61 16.82 -23.01
C VAL A 135 13.10 16.11 -21.75
N MET A 136 12.87 16.85 -20.66
CA MET A 136 12.34 16.26 -19.42
C MET A 136 10.95 15.65 -19.63
N LEU A 137 10.08 16.31 -20.39
CA LEU A 137 8.72 15.83 -20.66
C LEU A 137 8.77 14.55 -21.51
N PHE A 138 9.65 14.50 -22.51
CA PHE A 138 9.85 13.30 -23.32
C PHE A 138 10.37 12.11 -22.50
N PHE A 139 11.37 12.33 -21.64
CA PHE A 139 11.87 11.27 -20.75
C PHE A 139 10.82 10.82 -19.73
N GLY A 140 10.06 11.75 -19.14
CA GLY A 140 8.97 11.43 -18.22
C GLY A 140 7.86 10.62 -18.89
N TRP A 141 7.46 11.01 -20.11
CA TRP A 141 6.50 10.27 -20.92
C TRP A 141 6.98 8.84 -21.22
N ARG A 142 8.24 8.71 -21.64
CA ARG A 142 8.83 7.40 -21.95
C ARG A 142 8.89 6.50 -20.71
N ALA A 143 9.28 7.05 -19.56
CA ALA A 143 9.30 6.32 -18.29
C ALA A 143 7.90 5.86 -17.88
N LEU A 144 6.88 6.70 -18.07
CA LEU A 144 5.49 6.35 -17.78
C LEU A 144 4.99 5.22 -18.70
N HIS A 145 5.34 5.26 -19.98
CA HIS A 145 5.01 4.19 -20.92
C HIS A 145 5.71 2.87 -20.57
N ALA A 146 6.96 2.91 -20.13
CA ALA A 146 7.70 1.72 -19.73
C ALA A 146 7.15 1.02 -18.47
N LEU A 147 6.32 1.70 -17.66
CA LEU A 147 5.64 1.12 -16.50
C LEU A 147 4.32 0.40 -16.89
N LYS A 148 3.84 0.60 -18.11
CA LYS A 148 2.57 0.05 -18.60
C LYS A 148 2.75 -1.30 -19.32
N ASP A 149 3.96 -1.59 -19.77
CA ASP A 149 4.37 -2.87 -20.39
C ASP A 149 5.04 -3.78 -19.35
#